data_AF-A0A7Z9RZK3-F1
#
_entry.id   AF-A0A7Z9RZK3-F1
#
_cell.length_a   1.000
_cell.length_b   1.000
_cell.length_c   1.000
_cell.angle_alpha   90.00
_cell.angle_beta   90.00
_cell.angle_gamma   90.00
#
_symmetry.space_group_name_H-M   'P 1'
#
loop_
_entity.id
_entity.type
_entity.pdbx_description
1 polymer ?
#
loop_
_entity_poly.entity_id
_entity_poly.type
_entity_poly.pdbx_seq_one_letter_code
_entity_poly.pdbx_strand_id
1 'polypeptide(L)'
;MTFLLTLLVLAAGVLLTQKGIPWLFRMALGICGIHVRTSPVTEKRLRRFRSIRRGYISFVIVTSCFTTSMFLEVLVNDRPVMIRYGDQTAYPAVRDLFNTWIFFRDGPFSTFDRSGDFGIPGDGPLDYKSFGKIVADPTGSFGPIAEGLRNDVKSLEQEISDTQQEIDELIADGEEPDDWLVEDLQAARIDLTKLRGQIAELGDIQQLFASGGASIIWPLYRHGPYKNRLDLPGTAPHGPSLPIPGLTPRYRSAILLGSNEQLLGGRPTYQVGSVDGKPLEEGLKLFVIEEDADERITDVLGILLVREVDPDGLHGTAEVLAQGEGKIFPDKAQLVSRFLETWEAPLGTSDSGIDVVPLLLYGFRVSVGFALMVLGVGYLIGILAGAIMGYYGGWTDILLQRFIEIWGSVPF
;
A
#
# COMPACT_ATOMS: atom_id res chain seq x y z
N MET A 1 20.48 0.48 0.25
CA MET A 1 20.13 1.22 -0.99
C MET A 1 18.99 2.22 -0.78
N THR A 2 17.97 1.88 0.01
CA THR A 2 16.79 2.74 0.32
C THR A 2 17.13 4.06 1.01
N PHE A 3 17.98 4.08 2.05
CA PHE A 3 18.33 5.31 2.78
C PHE A 3 18.93 6.42 1.87
N LEU A 4 19.84 6.04 0.97
CA LEU A 4 20.49 6.99 0.06
C LEU A 4 19.49 7.55 -0.96
N LEU A 5 18.58 6.71 -1.46
CA LEU A 5 17.49 7.16 -2.34
C LEU A 5 16.55 8.12 -1.61
N THR A 6 16.19 7.84 -0.35
CA THR A 6 15.39 8.76 0.47
C THR A 6 16.08 10.11 0.63
N LEU A 7 17.38 10.12 0.91
CA LEU A 7 18.17 11.35 1.03
C LEU A 7 18.18 12.12 -0.29
N LEU A 8 18.34 11.43 -1.42
CA LEU A 8 18.30 12.03 -2.76
C LEU A 8 16.92 12.63 -3.05
N VAL A 9 15.82 11.95 -2.71
CA VAL A 9 14.46 12.47 -2.89
C VAL A 9 14.25 13.74 -2.05
N LEU A 10 14.71 13.75 -0.79
CA LEU A 10 14.63 14.95 0.05
C LEU A 10 15.49 16.09 -0.50
N ALA A 11 16.70 15.81 -0.97
CA ALA A 11 17.56 16.80 -1.60
C ALA A 11 16.95 17.35 -2.89
N ALA A 12 16.36 16.49 -3.72
CA ALA A 12 15.64 16.88 -4.93
C ALA A 12 14.43 17.74 -4.58
N GLY A 13 13.68 17.39 -3.54
CA GLY A 13 12.58 18.19 -3.00
C GLY A 13 13.01 19.58 -2.57
N VAL A 14 14.12 19.69 -1.86
CA VAL A 14 14.71 21.00 -1.46
C VAL A 14 15.13 21.81 -2.70
N LEU A 15 15.81 21.20 -3.66
CA LEU A 15 16.23 21.88 -4.89
C LEU A 15 15.04 22.34 -5.72
N LEU A 16 14.03 21.49 -5.89
CA LEU A 16 12.79 21.80 -6.59
C LEU A 16 12.08 22.98 -5.92
N THR A 17 11.95 22.96 -4.60
CA THR A 17 11.24 24.00 -3.84
C THR A 17 11.99 25.33 -3.85
N GLN A 18 13.29 25.31 -3.56
CA GLN A 18 14.07 26.52 -3.32
C GLN A 18 14.63 27.15 -4.60
N LYS A 19 14.83 26.36 -5.67
CA LYS A 19 15.37 26.83 -6.95
C LYS A 19 14.39 26.59 -8.10
N GLY A 20 13.79 25.42 -8.18
CA GLY A 20 12.90 25.02 -9.28
C GLY A 20 11.64 25.88 -9.37
N ILE A 21 10.82 25.92 -8.32
CA ILE A 21 9.56 26.68 -8.30
C ILE A 21 9.80 28.18 -8.54
N PRO A 22 10.76 28.86 -7.87
CA PRO A 22 11.04 30.26 -8.15
C PRO A 22 11.56 30.52 -9.57
N TRP A 23 12.23 29.55 -10.18
CA TRP A 23 12.67 29.64 -11.57
C TRP A 23 11.48 29.49 -12.53
N LEU A 24 10.65 28.45 -12.35
CA LEU A 24 9.42 28.22 -13.13
C LEU A 24 8.47 29.42 -13.06
N PHE A 25 8.28 29.99 -11.86
CA PHE A 25 7.42 31.14 -11.66
C PHE A 25 7.93 32.38 -12.41
N ARG A 26 9.25 32.64 -12.36
CA ARG A 26 9.87 33.73 -13.12
C ARG A 26 9.77 33.52 -14.63
N MET A 27 9.95 32.29 -15.09
CA MET A 27 9.79 31.93 -16.49
C MET A 27 8.35 32.16 -16.97
N ALA A 28 7.36 31.65 -16.23
CA ALA A 28 5.95 31.80 -16.55
C ALA A 28 5.51 33.27 -16.60
N LEU A 29 5.92 34.07 -15.61
CA LEU A 29 5.63 35.51 -15.63
C LEU A 29 6.32 36.25 -16.78
N GLY A 30 7.55 35.84 -17.13
CA GLY A 30 8.26 36.36 -18.28
C GLY A 30 7.54 36.10 -19.60
N ILE A 31 6.96 34.91 -19.78
CA ILE A 31 6.11 34.56 -20.94
C ILE A 31 4.88 35.48 -21.00
N CYS A 32 4.30 35.84 -19.86
CA CYS A 32 3.19 36.80 -19.77
C CYS A 32 3.65 38.27 -19.86
N GLY A 33 4.93 38.56 -20.11
CA GLY A 33 5.50 39.92 -20.17
C GLY A 33 5.69 40.62 -18.82
N ILE A 34 5.40 39.94 -17.71
CA ILE A 34 5.47 40.50 -16.35
C ILE A 34 6.88 40.31 -15.79
N HIS A 35 7.62 41.41 -15.70
CA HIS A 35 8.95 41.42 -15.09
C HIS A 35 8.87 41.78 -13.62
N VAL A 36 8.99 40.78 -12.74
CA VAL A 36 8.96 41.00 -11.29
C VAL A 36 10.25 41.68 -10.83
N ARG A 37 10.17 42.98 -10.50
CA ARG A 37 11.22 43.67 -9.75
C ARG A 37 10.88 43.65 -8.26
N THR A 38 11.80 43.17 -7.44
CA THR A 38 11.62 43.18 -5.99
C THR A 38 11.73 44.60 -5.46
N SER A 39 10.72 45.08 -4.72
CA SER A 39 10.80 46.38 -4.06
C SER A 39 11.92 46.39 -3.00
N PRO A 40 12.56 47.55 -2.73
CA PRO A 40 13.59 47.65 -1.70
C PRO A 40 13.10 47.24 -0.30
N VAL A 41 11.82 47.46 -0.01
CA VAL A 41 11.19 47.07 1.27
C VAL A 41 11.04 45.55 1.37
N THR A 42 10.61 44.90 0.30
CA THR A 42 10.48 43.43 0.22
C THR A 42 11.84 42.77 0.41
N GLU A 43 12.89 43.30 -0.22
CA GLU A 43 14.24 42.77 -0.09
C GLU A 43 14.78 42.87 1.35
N LYS A 44 14.57 44.02 2.02
CA LYS A 44 14.92 44.19 3.44
C LYS A 44 14.19 43.18 4.34
N ARG A 45 12.89 42.96 4.11
CA ARG A 45 12.09 41.97 4.86
C ARG A 45 12.60 40.55 4.67
N LEU A 46 12.90 40.16 3.44
CA LEU A 46 13.43 38.83 3.13
C LEU A 46 14.82 38.61 3.74
N ARG A 47 15.68 39.62 3.70
CA ARG A 47 17.01 39.59 4.35
C ARG A 47 16.89 39.41 5.86
N ARG A 48 15.97 40.15 6.50
CA ARG A 48 15.66 39.99 7.92
C ARG A 48 15.13 38.59 8.22
N PHE A 49 14.24 38.05 7.41
CA PHE A 49 13.73 36.69 7.60
C PHE A 49 14.83 35.63 7.53
N ARG A 50 15.72 35.72 6.52
CA ARG A 50 16.89 34.81 6.39
C ARG A 50 17.88 34.90 7.55
N SER A 51 17.95 36.04 8.23
CA SER A 51 18.81 36.19 9.42
C SER A 51 18.30 35.38 10.62
N ILE A 52 17.00 35.07 10.67
CA ILE A 52 16.39 34.24 11.72
C ILE A 52 16.62 32.77 11.36
N ARG A 53 17.80 32.24 11.69
CA ARG A 53 18.27 30.91 11.25
C ARG A 53 17.25 29.80 11.48
N ARG A 54 16.71 29.69 12.71
CA ARG A 54 15.74 28.63 13.07
C ARG A 54 14.46 28.73 12.24
N GLY A 55 13.89 29.94 12.15
CA GLY A 55 12.68 30.19 11.36
C GLY A 55 12.88 29.93 9.86
N TYR A 56 14.03 30.33 9.32
CA TYR A 56 14.37 30.08 7.92
C TYR A 56 14.55 28.58 7.64
N ILE A 57 15.25 27.85 8.51
CA ILE A 57 15.43 26.39 8.37
C ILE A 57 14.07 25.68 8.44
N SER A 58 13.23 26.00 9.42
CA SER A 58 11.88 25.44 9.52
C SER A 58 11.06 25.72 8.26
N PHE A 59 11.11 26.94 7.72
CA PHE A 59 10.44 27.27 6.47
C PHE A 59 10.95 26.42 5.30
N VAL A 60 12.27 26.26 5.14
CA VAL A 60 12.84 25.42 4.08
C VAL A 60 12.41 23.96 4.24
N ILE A 61 12.48 23.40 5.45
CA ILE A 61 12.07 22.01 5.71
C ILE A 61 10.59 21.81 5.40
N VAL A 62 9.71 22.62 5.99
CA VAL A 62 8.25 22.45 5.82
C VAL A 62 7.83 22.63 4.37
N THR A 63 8.32 23.68 3.70
CA THR A 63 7.98 23.92 2.28
C THR A 63 8.53 22.84 1.37
N SER A 64 9.72 22.30 1.66
CA SER A 64 10.31 21.21 0.86
C SER A 64 9.61 19.89 1.09
N CYS A 65 9.26 19.57 2.35
CA CYS A 65 8.44 18.39 2.66
C CYS A 65 7.07 18.47 1.99
N PHE A 66 6.41 19.64 2.02
CA PHE A 66 5.11 19.82 1.36
C PHE A 66 5.20 19.72 -0.16
N THR A 67 6.21 20.32 -0.76
CA THR A 67 6.44 20.19 -2.21
C THR A 67 6.80 18.75 -2.60
N THR A 68 7.51 18.03 -1.75
CA THR A 68 7.82 16.61 -2.01
C THR A 68 6.57 15.75 -1.83
N SER A 69 5.70 16.09 -0.87
CA SER A 69 4.48 15.32 -0.63
C SER A 69 3.50 15.37 -1.80
N MET A 70 3.60 16.40 -2.65
CA MET A 70 2.89 16.52 -3.91
C MET A 70 3.19 15.42 -4.93
N PHE A 71 4.22 14.60 -4.71
CA PHE A 71 4.60 13.47 -5.56
C PHE A 71 4.47 12.12 -4.82
N LEU A 72 3.70 12.04 -3.73
CA LEU A 72 3.60 10.83 -2.91
C LEU A 72 3.11 9.62 -3.71
N GLU A 73 2.23 9.79 -4.69
CA GLU A 73 1.73 8.68 -5.50
C GLU A 73 2.85 7.96 -6.26
N VAL A 74 3.98 8.63 -6.55
CA VAL A 74 5.15 8.03 -7.21
C VAL A 74 6.23 7.60 -6.20
N LEU A 75 6.26 8.23 -5.03
CA LEU A 75 7.27 7.97 -4.00
C LEU A 75 6.84 6.89 -3.00
N VAL A 76 5.55 6.85 -2.66
CA VAL A 76 4.94 6.12 -1.56
C VAL A 76 3.57 5.60 -2.03
N ASN A 77 3.56 4.39 -2.60
CA ASN A 77 2.36 3.82 -3.20
C ASN A 77 2.45 2.29 -3.21
N ASP A 78 1.30 1.62 -3.16
CA ASP A 78 1.18 0.17 -3.32
C ASP A 78 1.19 -0.26 -4.80
N ARG A 79 1.07 0.69 -5.73
CA ARG A 79 1.17 0.45 -7.18
C ARG A 79 2.56 0.81 -7.72
N PRO A 80 3.04 0.11 -8.77
CA PRO A 80 4.34 0.41 -9.36
C PRO A 80 4.32 1.75 -10.10
N VAL A 81 5.49 2.39 -10.16
CA VAL A 81 5.73 3.59 -10.99
C VAL A 81 5.63 3.23 -12.46
N MET A 82 6.17 2.08 -12.84
CA MET A 82 6.12 1.57 -14.21
C MET A 82 6.00 0.05 -14.17
N ILE A 83 5.17 -0.48 -15.05
CA ILE A 83 5.08 -1.90 -15.33
C ILE A 83 5.11 -2.09 -16.85
N ARG A 84 5.87 -3.08 -17.31
CA ARG A 84 6.03 -3.43 -18.72
C ARG A 84 5.86 -4.92 -18.90
N TYR A 85 5.15 -5.29 -19.96
CA TYR A 85 4.96 -6.66 -20.39
C TYR A 85 4.89 -6.69 -21.92
N GLY A 86 5.91 -7.29 -22.54
CA GLY A 86 6.09 -7.24 -23.99
C GLY A 86 6.22 -5.80 -24.48
N ASP A 87 5.37 -5.43 -25.43
CA ASP A 87 5.31 -4.08 -26.02
C ASP A 87 4.45 -3.10 -25.21
N GLN A 88 3.70 -3.60 -24.21
CA GLN A 88 2.78 -2.79 -23.45
C GLN A 88 3.46 -2.24 -22.19
N THR A 89 3.34 -0.93 -21.97
CA THR A 89 3.87 -0.24 -20.79
C THR A 89 2.77 0.60 -20.15
N ALA A 90 2.68 0.54 -18.83
CA ALA A 90 1.78 1.36 -18.03
C ALA A 90 2.50 2.04 -16.88
N TYR A 91 1.89 3.12 -16.39
CA TYR A 91 2.42 3.93 -15.29
C TYR A 91 1.37 4.16 -14.21
N PRO A 92 0.99 3.13 -13.42
CA PRO A 92 -0.12 3.22 -12.47
C PRO A 92 0.04 4.31 -11.42
N ALA A 93 1.17 4.36 -10.73
CA ALA A 93 1.43 5.40 -9.72
C ALA A 93 1.51 6.82 -10.33
N VAL A 94 1.95 6.95 -11.59
CA VAL A 94 1.95 8.24 -12.30
C VAL A 94 0.52 8.65 -12.67
N ARG A 95 -0.33 7.71 -13.07
CA ARG A 95 -1.76 7.98 -13.29
C ARG A 95 -2.42 8.50 -12.02
N ASP A 96 -2.18 7.82 -10.89
CA ASP A 96 -2.73 8.23 -9.59
C ASP A 96 -2.25 9.63 -9.18
N LEU A 97 -0.97 9.94 -9.46
CA LEU A 97 -0.44 11.28 -9.29
C LEU A 97 -1.25 12.30 -10.12
N PHE A 98 -1.44 12.05 -11.42
CA PHE A 98 -2.21 12.94 -12.29
C PHE A 98 -3.65 13.13 -11.83
N ASN A 99 -4.32 12.05 -11.41
CA ASN A 99 -5.69 12.09 -10.90
C ASN A 99 -5.82 12.93 -9.62
N THR A 100 -4.75 13.00 -8.82
CA THR A 100 -4.70 13.85 -7.62
C THR A 100 -4.73 15.34 -7.95
N TRP A 101 -4.17 15.74 -9.10
CA TRP A 101 -4.08 17.15 -9.53
C TRP A 101 -5.20 17.58 -10.46
N ILE A 102 -5.71 16.64 -11.26
CA ILE A 102 -6.73 16.90 -12.29
C ILE A 102 -7.99 16.14 -11.90
N PHE A 103 -8.80 16.81 -11.08
CA PHE A 103 -10.10 16.29 -10.68
C PHE A 103 -10.99 16.05 -11.92
N PHE A 104 -11.82 15.00 -11.86
CA PHE A 104 -12.85 14.65 -12.87
C PHE A 104 -12.34 14.15 -14.22
N ARG A 105 -11.06 13.79 -14.34
CA ARG A 105 -10.53 13.19 -15.57
C ARG A 105 -9.60 12.03 -15.21
N ASP A 106 -9.83 10.88 -15.83
CA ASP A 106 -8.85 9.80 -15.81
C ASP A 106 -7.58 10.29 -16.51
N GLY A 107 -6.47 10.24 -15.78
CA GLY A 107 -5.16 10.66 -16.27
C GLY A 107 -4.81 9.96 -17.58
N PRO A 108 -3.98 10.58 -18.43
CA PRO A 108 -3.69 10.09 -19.79
C PRO A 108 -2.84 8.80 -19.81
N PHE A 109 -2.51 8.25 -18.64
CA PHE A 109 -1.64 7.10 -18.51
C PHE A 109 -2.48 5.83 -18.35
N SER A 110 -2.06 4.77 -19.02
CA SER A 110 -2.67 3.44 -18.90
C SER A 110 -2.42 2.83 -17.52
N THR A 111 -3.36 1.98 -17.09
CA THR A 111 -3.09 0.91 -16.12
C THR A 111 -3.50 -0.41 -16.71
N PHE A 112 -3.02 -1.45 -16.07
CA PHE A 112 -3.48 -2.79 -16.31
C PHE A 112 -4.21 -3.25 -15.08
N ASP A 113 -5.51 -3.41 -15.23
CA ASP A 113 -6.38 -3.71 -14.10
C ASP A 113 -6.73 -5.20 -14.04
N ARG A 114 -6.32 -6.03 -15.02
CA ARG A 114 -6.59 -7.48 -15.05
C ARG A 114 -5.32 -8.31 -15.11
N SER A 115 -5.28 -9.43 -14.37
CA SER A 115 -4.16 -10.39 -14.42
C SER A 115 -3.95 -10.99 -15.82
N GLY A 116 -5.05 -11.26 -16.54
CA GLY A 116 -5.00 -11.79 -17.91
C GLY A 116 -4.25 -10.91 -18.91
N ASP A 117 -4.20 -9.58 -18.69
CA ASP A 117 -3.45 -8.65 -19.56
C ASP A 117 -1.92 -8.90 -19.53
N PHE A 118 -1.45 -9.70 -18.57
CA PHE A 118 -0.04 -10.02 -18.34
C PHE A 118 0.33 -11.48 -18.57
N GLY A 119 -0.56 -12.24 -19.21
CA GLY A 119 -0.40 -13.69 -19.33
C GLY A 119 -0.39 -14.40 -17.97
N ILE A 120 -0.98 -13.79 -16.94
CA ILE A 120 -1.21 -14.46 -15.66
C ILE A 120 -2.66 -14.94 -15.68
N PRO A 121 -2.91 -16.26 -15.56
CA PRO A 121 -4.26 -16.79 -15.59
C PRO A 121 -5.12 -16.17 -14.48
N GLY A 122 -6.32 -15.72 -14.85
CA GLY A 122 -7.30 -15.11 -13.95
C GLY A 122 -7.91 -13.82 -14.51
N ASP A 123 -9.17 -13.57 -14.14
CA ASP A 123 -9.91 -12.37 -14.52
C ASP A 123 -9.88 -11.26 -13.44
N GLY A 124 -9.21 -11.54 -12.32
CA GLY A 124 -9.12 -10.66 -11.16
C GLY A 124 -8.17 -9.48 -11.35
N PRO A 125 -8.15 -8.56 -10.37
CA PRO A 125 -7.20 -7.46 -10.36
C PRO A 125 -5.76 -7.98 -10.34
N LEU A 126 -4.87 -7.37 -11.13
CA LEU A 126 -3.46 -7.72 -11.09
C LEU A 126 -2.88 -7.45 -9.69
N ASP A 127 -2.40 -8.49 -9.02
CA ASP A 127 -1.50 -8.30 -7.88
C ASP A 127 -0.09 -7.98 -8.36
N TYR A 128 0.24 -6.69 -8.33
CA TYR A 128 1.56 -6.17 -8.68
C TYR A 128 2.70 -6.81 -7.88
N LYS A 129 2.47 -7.23 -6.63
CA LYS A 129 3.51 -7.88 -5.81
C LYS A 129 3.84 -9.25 -6.38
N SER A 130 2.82 -10.05 -6.67
CA SER A 130 2.96 -11.36 -7.31
C SER A 130 3.64 -11.23 -8.67
N PHE A 131 3.23 -10.26 -9.50
CA PHE A 131 3.92 -9.95 -10.75
C PHE A 131 5.41 -9.62 -10.53
N GLY A 132 5.72 -8.81 -9.52
CA GLY A 132 7.11 -8.47 -9.19
C GLY A 132 7.95 -9.66 -8.72
N LYS A 133 7.36 -10.64 -8.03
CA LYS A 133 8.03 -11.91 -7.68
C LYS A 133 8.35 -12.71 -8.94
N ILE A 134 7.39 -12.81 -9.86
CA ILE A 134 7.58 -13.48 -11.15
C ILE A 134 8.69 -12.81 -11.97
N VAL A 135 8.74 -11.47 -12.03
CA VAL A 135 9.82 -10.75 -12.71
C VAL A 135 11.19 -11.02 -12.06
N ALA A 136 11.26 -11.16 -10.74
CA ALA A 136 12.51 -11.39 -10.02
C ALA A 136 13.03 -12.83 -10.17
N ASP A 137 12.12 -13.81 -10.16
CA ASP A 137 12.43 -15.22 -10.39
C ASP A 137 11.34 -15.89 -11.26
N PRO A 138 11.46 -15.78 -12.60
CA PRO A 138 10.49 -16.38 -13.51
C PRO A 138 10.45 -17.90 -13.41
N THR A 139 11.62 -18.54 -13.26
CA THR A 139 11.71 -20.01 -13.31
C THR A 139 11.16 -20.63 -12.04
N GLY A 140 11.47 -20.07 -10.87
CA GLY A 140 10.90 -20.52 -9.60
C GLY A 140 9.41 -20.27 -9.48
N SER A 141 8.89 -19.20 -10.10
CA SER A 141 7.46 -18.86 -10.02
C SER A 141 6.59 -19.71 -10.97
N PHE A 142 7.04 -19.94 -12.20
CA PHE A 142 6.27 -20.72 -13.18
C PHE A 142 6.54 -22.22 -13.13
N GLY A 143 7.69 -22.64 -12.59
CA GLY A 143 8.11 -24.05 -12.53
C GLY A 143 7.06 -24.98 -11.91
N PRO A 144 6.58 -24.71 -10.68
CA PRO A 144 5.57 -25.55 -10.03
C PRO A 144 4.25 -25.64 -10.81
N ILE A 145 3.83 -24.54 -11.44
CA ILE A 145 2.60 -24.48 -12.25
C ILE A 145 2.77 -25.35 -13.50
N ALA A 146 3.91 -25.20 -14.19
CA ALA A 146 4.23 -26.00 -15.37
C ALA A 146 4.36 -27.50 -15.05
N GLU A 147 4.90 -27.84 -13.87
CA GLU A 147 5.01 -29.22 -13.41
C GLU A 147 3.64 -29.81 -13.07
N GLY A 148 2.78 -29.05 -12.38
CA GLY A 148 1.39 -29.44 -12.13
C GLY A 148 0.64 -29.77 -13.42
N LEU A 149 0.65 -28.85 -14.39
CA LEU A 149 0.02 -29.07 -15.69
C LEU A 149 0.60 -30.27 -16.44
N ARG A 150 1.93 -30.51 -16.37
CA ARG A 150 2.55 -31.70 -16.98
C ARG A 150 2.11 -32.99 -16.30
N ASN A 151 1.88 -32.98 -14.99
CA ASN A 151 1.37 -34.14 -14.27
C ASN A 151 -0.10 -34.39 -14.64
N ASP A 152 -0.92 -33.33 -14.74
CA ASP A 152 -2.32 -33.43 -15.19
C ASP A 152 -2.41 -33.99 -16.62
N VAL A 153 -1.53 -33.55 -17.53
CA VAL A 153 -1.43 -34.12 -18.87
C VAL A 153 -1.10 -35.61 -18.84
N LYS A 154 -0.13 -36.03 -18.01
CA LYS A 154 0.23 -37.44 -17.89
C LYS A 154 -0.92 -38.29 -17.34
N SER A 155 -1.65 -37.80 -16.34
CA SER A 155 -2.79 -38.53 -15.79
C SER A 155 -3.90 -38.67 -16.82
N LEU A 156 -4.20 -37.60 -17.57
CA LEU A 156 -5.23 -37.64 -18.61
C LEU A 156 -4.83 -38.52 -19.80
N GLU A 157 -3.54 -38.52 -20.19
CA GLU A 157 -3.02 -39.42 -21.23
C GLU A 157 -3.17 -40.88 -20.83
N GLN A 158 -2.94 -41.19 -19.55
CA GLN A 158 -3.13 -42.53 -19.01
C GLN A 158 -4.61 -42.93 -19.01
N GLU A 159 -5.49 -42.06 -18.53
CA GLU A 159 -6.95 -42.27 -18.54
C GLU A 159 -7.47 -42.52 -19.98
N ILE A 160 -7.09 -41.69 -20.96
CA ILE A 160 -7.47 -41.89 -22.36
C ILE A 160 -6.96 -43.23 -22.90
N SER A 161 -5.75 -43.64 -22.53
CA SER A 161 -5.18 -44.92 -22.95
C SER A 161 -5.97 -46.10 -22.37
N ASP A 162 -6.31 -46.03 -21.08
CA ASP A 162 -7.04 -47.08 -20.38
C ASP A 162 -8.48 -47.20 -20.94
N THR A 163 -9.19 -46.08 -21.12
CA THR A 163 -10.54 -46.08 -21.72
C THR A 163 -10.53 -46.52 -23.18
N GLN A 164 -9.51 -46.14 -23.97
CA GLN A 164 -9.38 -46.61 -25.35
C GLN A 164 -9.18 -48.13 -25.40
N GLN A 165 -8.37 -48.68 -24.49
CA GLN A 165 -8.15 -50.11 -24.41
C GLN A 165 -9.44 -50.85 -24.04
N GLU A 166 -10.23 -50.35 -23.09
CA GLU A 166 -11.53 -50.93 -22.73
C GLU A 166 -12.50 -50.95 -23.92
N ILE A 167 -12.59 -49.85 -24.67
CA ILE A 167 -13.40 -49.79 -25.90
C ILE A 167 -12.91 -50.81 -26.94
N ASP A 168 -11.59 -50.90 -27.16
CA ASP A 168 -11.01 -51.82 -28.13
C ASP A 168 -11.24 -53.30 -27.74
N GLU A 169 -11.23 -53.62 -26.44
CA GLU A 169 -11.54 -54.94 -25.90
C GLU A 169 -13.03 -55.30 -26.13
N LEU A 170 -13.97 -54.39 -25.85
CA LEU A 170 -15.40 -54.59 -26.13
C LEU A 170 -15.66 -54.87 -27.62
N ILE A 171 -15.04 -54.08 -28.49
CA ILE A 171 -15.16 -54.25 -29.95
C ILE A 171 -14.57 -55.59 -30.40
N ALA A 172 -13.45 -56.03 -29.82
CA ALA A 172 -12.81 -57.31 -30.13
C ALA A 172 -13.68 -58.51 -29.73
N ASP A 173 -14.41 -58.39 -28.62
CA ASP A 173 -15.37 -59.40 -28.16
C ASP A 173 -16.72 -59.34 -28.91
N GLY A 174 -16.90 -58.35 -29.80
CA GLY A 174 -18.08 -58.18 -30.64
C GLY A 174 -19.23 -57.43 -29.96
N GLU A 175 -18.98 -56.77 -28.83
CA GLU A 175 -19.92 -55.92 -28.11
C GLU A 175 -19.81 -54.46 -28.63
N GLU A 176 -20.94 -53.76 -28.73
CA GLU A 176 -20.92 -52.32 -29.03
C GLU A 176 -20.58 -51.55 -27.74
N PRO A 177 -19.56 -50.67 -27.76
CA PRO A 177 -19.20 -49.88 -26.59
C PRO A 177 -20.33 -48.90 -26.23
N ASP A 178 -20.56 -48.70 -24.93
CA ASP A 178 -21.58 -47.78 -24.45
C ASP A 178 -21.33 -46.33 -24.93
N ASP A 179 -22.41 -45.63 -25.30
CA ASP A 179 -22.35 -44.24 -25.77
C ASP A 179 -21.63 -43.30 -24.80
N TRP A 180 -21.85 -43.46 -23.49
CA TRP A 180 -21.24 -42.62 -22.46
C TRP A 180 -19.71 -42.80 -22.39
N LEU A 181 -19.21 -44.01 -22.67
CA LEU A 181 -17.78 -44.33 -22.64
C LEU A 181 -17.05 -43.69 -23.82
N VAL A 182 -17.71 -43.70 -25.00
CA VAL A 182 -17.21 -43.01 -26.20
C VAL A 182 -17.25 -41.50 -26.01
N GLU A 183 -18.30 -40.95 -25.40
CA GLU A 183 -18.41 -39.52 -25.06
C GLU A 183 -17.34 -39.08 -24.06
N ASP A 184 -17.08 -39.87 -23.02
CA ASP A 184 -16.08 -39.58 -21.99
C ASP A 184 -14.66 -39.56 -22.57
N LEU A 185 -14.30 -40.55 -23.40
CA LEU A 185 -13.04 -40.57 -24.11
C LEU A 185 -12.88 -39.37 -25.06
N GLN A 186 -13.96 -38.93 -25.72
CA GLN A 186 -13.94 -37.70 -26.52
C GLN A 186 -13.72 -36.45 -25.66
N ALA A 187 -14.41 -36.35 -24.51
CA ALA A 187 -14.24 -35.25 -23.57
C ALA A 187 -12.81 -35.18 -23.03
N ALA A 188 -12.25 -36.31 -22.59
CA ALA A 188 -10.87 -36.40 -22.13
C ALA A 188 -9.86 -35.96 -23.22
N ARG A 189 -10.06 -36.33 -24.49
CA ARG A 189 -9.21 -35.85 -25.60
C ARG A 189 -9.29 -34.34 -25.83
N ILE A 190 -10.46 -33.75 -25.66
CA ILE A 190 -10.66 -32.30 -25.74
C ILE A 190 -9.90 -31.61 -24.61
N ASP A 191 -10.03 -32.12 -23.38
CA ASP A 191 -9.34 -31.58 -22.21
C ASP A 191 -7.82 -31.75 -22.31
N LEU A 192 -7.32 -32.87 -22.84
CA LEU A 192 -5.90 -33.07 -23.13
C LEU A 192 -5.37 -31.99 -24.09
N THR A 193 -6.14 -31.70 -25.14
CA THR A 193 -5.77 -30.67 -26.13
C THR A 193 -5.72 -29.30 -25.48
N LYS A 194 -6.68 -28.99 -24.60
CA LYS A 194 -6.74 -27.75 -23.84
C LYS A 194 -5.55 -27.60 -22.88
N LEU A 195 -5.23 -28.65 -22.11
CA LEU A 195 -4.09 -28.67 -21.17
C LEU A 195 -2.75 -28.50 -21.91
N ARG A 196 -2.55 -29.20 -23.03
CA ARG A 196 -1.35 -29.03 -23.88
C ARG A 196 -1.25 -27.60 -24.41
N GLY A 197 -2.37 -26.99 -24.80
CA GLY A 197 -2.43 -25.58 -25.17
C GLY A 197 -2.00 -24.64 -24.04
N GLN A 198 -2.49 -24.88 -22.82
CA GLN A 198 -2.09 -24.10 -21.64
C GLN A 198 -0.60 -24.23 -21.32
N ILE A 199 -0.01 -25.43 -21.45
CA ILE A 199 1.44 -25.62 -21.26
C ILE A 199 2.24 -24.83 -22.31
N ALA A 200 1.81 -24.83 -23.57
CA ALA A 200 2.46 -24.08 -24.62
C ALA A 200 2.40 -22.56 -24.34
N GLU A 201 1.22 -22.04 -24.00
CA GLU A 201 1.01 -20.64 -23.63
C GLU A 201 1.87 -20.25 -22.43
N LEU A 202 1.88 -21.07 -21.38
CA LEU A 202 2.70 -20.85 -20.19
C LEU A 202 4.21 -20.84 -20.52
N GLY A 203 4.65 -21.68 -21.46
CA GLY A 203 6.02 -21.70 -21.96
C GLY A 203 6.41 -20.40 -22.64
N ASP A 204 5.55 -19.86 -23.50
CA ASP A 204 5.75 -18.57 -24.17
C ASP A 204 5.81 -17.42 -23.16
N ILE A 205 4.91 -17.42 -22.18
CA ILE A 205 4.90 -16.45 -21.07
C ILE A 205 6.21 -16.54 -20.30
N GLN A 206 6.62 -17.73 -19.87
CA GLN A 206 7.85 -17.94 -19.12
C GLN A 206 9.07 -17.45 -19.91
N GLN A 207 9.13 -17.70 -21.22
CA GLN A 207 10.20 -17.22 -22.09
C GLN A 207 10.22 -15.69 -22.21
N LEU A 208 9.05 -15.04 -22.24
CA LEU A 208 8.94 -13.58 -22.23
C LEU A 208 9.47 -12.99 -20.93
N PHE A 209 9.14 -13.57 -19.77
CA PHE A 209 9.69 -13.14 -18.50
C PHE A 209 11.20 -13.39 -18.40
N ALA A 210 11.67 -14.58 -18.82
CA ALA A 210 13.08 -14.96 -18.77
C ALA A 210 13.97 -14.13 -19.71
N SER A 211 13.43 -13.69 -20.85
CA SER A 211 14.12 -12.78 -21.79
C SER A 211 14.14 -11.32 -21.33
N GLY A 212 13.51 -11.00 -20.20
CA GLY A 212 13.38 -9.63 -19.71
C GLY A 212 12.35 -8.80 -20.47
N GLY A 213 11.40 -9.45 -21.16
CA GLY A 213 10.24 -8.81 -21.78
C GLY A 213 9.24 -8.22 -20.76
N ALA A 214 9.33 -8.65 -19.50
CA ALA A 214 8.57 -8.09 -18.38
C ALA A 214 9.49 -7.33 -17.41
N SER A 215 9.04 -6.18 -16.93
CA SER A 215 9.78 -5.42 -15.93
C SER A 215 8.85 -4.57 -15.07
N ILE A 216 9.20 -4.39 -13.80
CA ILE A 216 8.45 -3.57 -12.86
C ILE A 216 9.39 -2.61 -12.13
N ILE A 217 8.98 -1.35 -12.00
CA ILE A 217 9.67 -0.32 -11.24
C ILE A 217 8.77 0.10 -10.09
N TRP A 218 9.26 -0.14 -8.87
CA TRP A 218 8.54 0.19 -7.66
C TRP A 218 8.80 1.63 -7.19
N PRO A 219 7.84 2.25 -6.48
CA PRO A 219 8.08 3.44 -5.69
C PRO A 219 9.20 3.21 -4.66
N LEU A 220 9.72 4.32 -4.13
CA LEU A 220 10.70 4.27 -3.05
C LEU A 220 10.17 3.53 -1.83
N TYR A 221 8.89 3.72 -1.53
CA TYR A 221 8.17 3.03 -0.46
C TYR A 221 6.95 2.31 -1.02
N ARG A 222 6.92 0.98 -0.93
CA ARG A 222 5.97 0.09 -1.64
C ARG A 222 4.63 -0.09 -0.94
N HIS A 223 4.27 0.85 -0.07
CA HIS A 223 3.11 0.73 0.80
C HIS A 223 2.27 2.00 0.74
N GLY A 224 1.01 1.82 0.35
CA GLY A 224 0.01 2.88 0.30
C GLY A 224 -0.55 3.19 1.70
N PRO A 225 -1.16 4.37 1.89
CA PRO A 225 -1.67 4.84 3.18
C PRO A 225 -2.96 4.15 3.64
N TYR A 226 -3.67 3.45 2.74
CA TYR A 226 -4.99 2.87 3.01
C TYR A 226 -5.00 1.34 3.02
N LYS A 227 -3.85 0.68 2.80
CA LYS A 227 -3.76 -0.78 2.86
C LYS A 227 -3.35 -1.23 4.25
N ASN A 228 -4.17 -2.09 4.85
CA ASN A 228 -3.83 -2.78 6.07
C ASN A 228 -2.75 -3.84 5.78
N ARG A 229 -1.77 -3.99 6.67
CA ARG A 229 -0.77 -5.05 6.56
C ARG A 229 -1.35 -6.42 6.85
N LEU A 230 -2.32 -6.54 7.76
CA LEU A 230 -2.94 -7.81 8.14
C LEU A 230 -3.65 -8.52 6.97
N ASP A 231 -4.18 -7.75 6.03
CA ASP A 231 -4.90 -8.27 4.86
C ASP A 231 -3.97 -8.68 3.72
N LEU A 232 -2.66 -8.40 3.84
CA LEU A 232 -1.69 -8.67 2.79
C LEU A 232 -0.92 -9.97 3.10
N PRO A 233 -1.05 -11.02 2.27
CA PRO A 233 -0.40 -12.30 2.53
C PRO A 233 1.12 -12.15 2.62
N GLY A 234 1.73 -12.76 3.64
CA GLY A 234 3.17 -12.66 3.89
C GLY A 234 3.66 -11.30 4.34
N THR A 235 2.77 -10.40 4.79
CA THR A 235 3.14 -9.05 5.23
C THR A 235 2.74 -8.84 6.68
N ALA A 236 3.67 -9.08 7.60
CA ALA A 236 3.44 -8.82 9.01
C ALA A 236 3.26 -7.33 9.32
N PRO A 237 2.36 -6.91 10.24
CA PRO A 237 2.40 -5.58 10.77
C PRO A 237 3.67 -5.41 11.59
N HIS A 238 4.60 -4.59 11.12
CA HIS A 238 5.88 -4.44 11.79
C HIS A 238 5.76 -3.47 12.98
N GLY A 239 6.52 -3.74 14.05
CA GLY A 239 6.89 -2.70 15.01
C GLY A 239 7.84 -1.68 14.37
N PRO A 240 8.07 -0.51 15.00
CA PRO A 240 8.98 0.49 14.45
C PRO A 240 10.37 -0.09 14.23
N SER A 241 10.86 -0.01 12.99
CA SER A 241 12.22 -0.45 12.67
C SER A 241 13.25 0.50 13.25
N LEU A 242 12.91 1.78 13.37
CA LEU A 242 13.73 2.79 14.01
C LEU A 242 13.50 2.73 15.53
N PRO A 243 14.51 2.34 16.34
CA PRO A 243 14.37 2.33 17.79
C PRO A 243 14.32 3.76 18.31
N ILE A 244 13.20 4.13 18.93
CA ILE A 244 13.02 5.38 19.66
C ILE A 244 13.05 5.06 21.16
N PRO A 245 14.10 5.47 21.89
CA PRO A 245 14.21 5.20 23.32
C PRO A 245 12.97 5.64 24.08
N GLY A 246 12.38 4.72 24.87
CA GLY A 246 11.19 4.98 25.69
C GLY A 246 9.86 4.88 24.95
N LEU A 247 9.84 4.82 23.62
CA LEU A 247 8.62 4.65 22.81
C LEU A 247 8.57 3.31 22.09
N THR A 248 9.72 2.75 21.70
CA THR A 248 9.77 1.44 21.04
C THR A 248 9.72 0.32 22.09
N PRO A 249 8.68 -0.55 22.09
CA PRO A 249 8.61 -1.68 22.99
C PRO A 249 9.76 -2.65 22.72
N ARG A 250 10.27 -3.28 23.79
CA ARG A 250 11.30 -4.31 23.68
C ARG A 250 10.69 -5.59 23.09
N TYR A 251 11.52 -6.39 22.43
CA TYR A 251 11.11 -7.72 21.98
C TYR A 251 10.63 -8.57 23.17
N ARG A 252 9.43 -9.13 23.02
CA ARG A 252 8.72 -10.02 23.95
C ARG A 252 8.05 -11.10 23.12
N SER A 253 8.16 -12.34 23.59
CA SER A 253 7.42 -13.48 23.09
C SER A 253 6.35 -13.88 24.11
N ALA A 254 5.19 -14.28 23.62
CA ALA A 254 4.09 -14.80 24.41
C ALA A 254 3.37 -15.90 23.61
N ILE A 255 2.43 -16.58 24.25
CA ILE A 255 1.62 -17.62 23.66
C ILE A 255 0.15 -17.40 24.03
N LEU A 256 -0.73 -17.71 23.10
CA LEU A 256 -2.16 -17.63 23.29
C LEU A 256 -2.67 -18.85 24.05
N LEU A 257 -3.23 -18.66 25.24
CA LEU A 257 -3.64 -19.76 26.13
C LEU A 257 -5.10 -20.19 25.94
N GLY A 258 -5.92 -19.32 25.33
CA GLY A 258 -7.32 -19.60 25.00
C GLY A 258 -8.17 -18.34 24.96
N SER A 259 -9.36 -18.44 24.38
CA SER A 259 -10.35 -17.36 24.41
C SER A 259 -10.90 -17.16 25.82
N ASN A 260 -11.10 -15.90 26.21
CA ASN A 260 -11.78 -15.54 27.45
C ASN A 260 -13.19 -15.02 27.12
N GLU A 261 -14.19 -15.41 27.91
CA GLU A 261 -15.60 -14.98 27.71
C GLU A 261 -15.80 -13.49 27.99
N GLN A 262 -14.86 -12.86 28.71
CA GLN A 262 -14.92 -11.45 29.05
C GLN A 262 -14.68 -10.57 27.81
N LEU A 263 -15.57 -9.62 27.58
CA LEU A 263 -15.39 -8.60 26.54
C LEU A 263 -14.77 -7.33 27.16
N LEU A 264 -13.68 -6.84 26.58
CA LEU A 264 -13.07 -5.56 26.93
C LEU A 264 -13.35 -4.56 25.79
N GLY A 265 -14.04 -3.46 26.11
CA GLY A 265 -14.44 -2.48 25.09
C GLY A 265 -15.39 -3.02 24.01
N GLY A 266 -16.12 -4.10 24.31
CA GLY A 266 -17.00 -4.80 23.35
C GLY A 266 -16.25 -5.73 22.38
N ARG A 267 -14.95 -5.96 22.58
CA ARG A 267 -14.12 -6.84 21.75
C ARG A 267 -13.79 -8.14 22.48
N PRO A 268 -13.60 -9.26 21.74
CA PRO A 268 -13.17 -10.52 22.32
C PRO A 268 -11.80 -10.37 22.98
N THR A 269 -11.56 -11.20 23.99
CA THR A 269 -10.29 -11.22 24.72
C THR A 269 -9.71 -12.63 24.75
N TYR A 270 -8.40 -12.69 24.90
CA TYR A 270 -7.64 -13.93 24.96
C TYR A 270 -6.72 -13.91 26.17
N GLN A 271 -6.57 -15.06 26.81
CA GLN A 271 -5.53 -15.27 27.80
C GLN A 271 -4.19 -15.42 27.09
N VAL A 272 -3.18 -14.72 27.58
CA VAL A 272 -1.81 -14.76 27.04
C VAL A 272 -0.82 -15.09 28.14
N GLY A 273 0.24 -15.84 27.78
CA GLY A 273 1.32 -16.19 28.71
C GLY A 273 2.68 -15.87 28.11
N SER A 274 3.60 -15.34 28.91
CA SER A 274 4.98 -15.09 28.49
C SER A 274 5.74 -16.39 28.24
N VAL A 275 6.45 -16.47 27.10
CA VAL A 275 7.26 -17.65 26.74
C VAL A 275 8.71 -17.49 27.23
N ASP A 276 9.26 -16.29 27.15
CA ASP A 276 10.65 -15.98 27.54
C ASP A 276 10.86 -15.83 29.07
N GLY A 277 9.82 -15.98 29.89
CA GLY A 277 9.86 -15.68 31.33
C GLY A 277 10.03 -14.19 31.67
N LYS A 278 9.93 -13.30 30.67
CA LYS A 278 9.94 -11.85 30.85
C LYS A 278 8.54 -11.37 31.21
N PRO A 279 8.37 -10.43 32.15
CA PRO A 279 7.04 -9.99 32.54
C PRO A 279 6.31 -9.32 31.38
N LEU A 280 5.00 -9.58 31.31
CA LEU A 280 4.07 -8.85 30.47
C LEU A 280 3.84 -7.45 31.06
N GLU A 281 3.59 -6.48 30.18
CA GLU A 281 3.36 -5.09 30.54
C GLU A 281 1.97 -4.69 30.04
N GLU A 282 1.21 -3.94 30.84
CA GLU A 282 -0.05 -3.37 30.39
C GLU A 282 0.20 -2.41 29.22
N GLY A 283 -0.63 -2.50 28.18
CA GLY A 283 -0.44 -1.77 26.92
C GLY A 283 0.60 -2.41 25.98
N LEU A 284 1.17 -3.57 26.32
CA LEU A 284 2.03 -4.31 25.41
C LEU A 284 1.21 -4.82 24.21
N LYS A 285 1.59 -4.36 23.02
CA LYS A 285 1.05 -4.84 21.75
C LYS A 285 1.75 -6.13 21.36
N LEU A 286 0.96 -7.15 21.04
CA LEU A 286 1.40 -8.47 20.60
C LEU A 286 0.75 -8.79 19.25
N PHE A 287 1.53 -9.37 18.35
CA PHE A 287 1.08 -9.82 17.05
C PHE A 287 0.90 -11.34 17.08
N VAL A 288 -0.27 -11.83 16.66
CA VAL A 288 -0.55 -13.26 16.53
C VAL A 288 0.07 -13.76 15.24
N ILE A 289 1.07 -14.63 15.33
CA ILE A 289 1.86 -15.07 14.18
C ILE A 289 1.56 -16.52 13.82
N GLU A 290 1.65 -16.80 12.52
CA GLU A 290 1.71 -18.14 11.96
C GLU A 290 3.13 -18.37 11.45
N GLU A 291 3.68 -19.56 11.70
CA GLU A 291 5.04 -19.93 11.35
C GLU A 291 5.05 -21.20 10.49
N ASP A 292 6.00 -21.28 9.55
CA ASP A 292 6.29 -22.50 8.80
C ASP A 292 7.10 -23.49 9.66
N ALA A 293 7.32 -24.71 9.15
CA ALA A 293 8.15 -25.75 9.75
C ALA A 293 9.60 -25.30 10.08
N ASP A 294 10.09 -24.25 9.41
CA ASP A 294 11.40 -23.63 9.62
C ASP A 294 11.38 -22.47 10.65
N GLU A 295 10.33 -22.31 11.47
CA GLU A 295 10.15 -21.21 12.44
C GLU A 295 10.18 -19.81 11.77
N ARG A 296 9.83 -19.75 10.48
CA ARG A 296 9.71 -18.50 9.74
C ARG A 296 8.28 -18.03 9.80
N ILE A 297 8.11 -16.79 10.20
CA ILE A 297 6.81 -16.13 10.22
C ILE A 297 6.27 -16.05 8.78
N THR A 298 5.18 -16.77 8.53
CA THR A 298 4.49 -16.83 7.23
C THR A 298 3.33 -15.85 7.16
N ASP A 299 2.60 -15.66 8.26
CA ASP A 299 1.44 -14.78 8.31
C ASP A 299 1.25 -14.15 9.68
N VAL A 300 0.44 -13.08 9.71
CA VAL A 300 -0.04 -12.47 10.94
C VAL A 300 -1.56 -12.48 10.92
N LEU A 301 -2.11 -13.14 11.94
CA LEU A 301 -3.53 -13.39 12.05
C LEU A 301 -4.26 -12.19 12.66
N GLY A 302 -3.59 -11.47 13.56
CA GLY A 302 -4.17 -10.31 14.23
C GLY A 302 -3.24 -9.61 15.21
N ILE A 303 -3.80 -8.63 15.90
CA ILE A 303 -3.15 -7.76 16.87
C ILE A 303 -3.90 -7.86 18.19
N LEU A 304 -3.18 -8.18 19.24
CA LEU A 304 -3.64 -8.22 20.63
C LEU A 304 -3.00 -7.07 21.41
N LEU A 305 -3.73 -6.54 22.39
CA LEU A 305 -3.23 -5.56 23.35
C LEU A 305 -3.44 -6.07 24.76
N VAL A 306 -2.35 -6.25 25.50
CA VAL A 306 -2.41 -6.65 26.92
C VAL A 306 -3.11 -5.54 27.71
N ARG A 307 -4.24 -5.86 28.34
CA ARG A 307 -5.04 -4.92 29.14
C ARG A 307 -4.88 -5.16 30.62
N GLU A 308 -4.80 -6.42 31.01
CA GLU A 308 -4.66 -6.83 32.41
C GLU A 308 -3.50 -7.81 32.50
N VAL A 309 -2.66 -7.65 33.51
CA VAL A 309 -1.53 -8.56 33.80
C VAL A 309 -1.77 -9.16 35.17
N ASP A 310 -1.65 -10.48 35.25
CA ASP A 310 -1.85 -11.22 36.49
C ASP A 310 -0.75 -10.91 37.52
N PRO A 311 -0.98 -11.17 38.82
CA PRO A 311 0.00 -10.87 39.87
C PRO A 311 1.36 -11.57 39.71
N ASP A 312 1.41 -12.66 38.95
CA ASP A 312 2.66 -13.36 38.61
C ASP A 312 3.51 -12.61 37.58
N GLY A 313 2.94 -11.63 36.88
CA GLY A 313 3.56 -10.88 35.79
C GLY A 313 3.79 -11.69 34.51
N LEU A 314 3.46 -12.97 34.48
CA LEU A 314 3.72 -13.89 33.37
C LEU A 314 2.47 -14.17 32.54
N HIS A 315 1.30 -14.05 33.15
CA HIS A 315 0.00 -14.24 32.51
C HIS A 315 -0.77 -12.92 32.43
N GLY A 316 -1.74 -12.84 31.53
CA GLY A 316 -2.57 -11.66 31.39
C GLY A 316 -3.69 -11.82 30.36
N THR A 317 -4.62 -10.88 30.38
CA THR A 317 -5.73 -10.80 29.44
C THR A 317 -5.42 -9.77 28.36
N ALA A 318 -5.52 -10.17 27.10
CA ALA A 318 -5.30 -9.31 25.94
C ALA A 318 -6.58 -9.11 25.11
N GLU A 319 -6.87 -7.86 24.75
CA GLU A 319 -7.98 -7.47 23.87
C GLU A 319 -7.58 -7.64 22.40
N VAL A 320 -8.46 -8.16 21.55
CA VAL A 320 -8.26 -8.17 20.10
C VAL A 320 -8.47 -6.77 19.52
N LEU A 321 -7.40 -6.14 19.04
CA LEU A 321 -7.47 -4.83 18.38
C LEU A 321 -7.85 -4.92 16.90
N ALA A 322 -7.30 -5.93 16.23
CA ALA A 322 -7.52 -6.16 14.81
C ALA A 322 -7.30 -7.64 14.49
N GLN A 323 -8.02 -8.14 13.50
CA GLN A 323 -7.94 -9.51 13.02
C GLN A 323 -8.04 -9.45 11.49
N GLY A 324 -7.19 -10.22 10.81
CA GLY A 324 -7.24 -10.29 9.35
C GLY A 324 -8.56 -10.87 8.88
N GLU A 325 -9.02 -10.43 7.71
CA GLU A 325 -10.29 -10.88 7.13
C GLU A 325 -10.30 -12.41 6.95
N GLY A 326 -11.30 -13.09 7.54
CA GLY A 326 -11.45 -14.55 7.47
C GLY A 326 -10.43 -15.38 8.27
N LYS A 327 -9.50 -14.74 8.99
CA LYS A 327 -8.49 -15.45 9.79
C LYS A 327 -9.04 -15.81 11.16
N ILE A 328 -8.60 -16.93 11.76
CA ILE A 328 -8.97 -17.37 13.11
C ILE A 328 -7.68 -17.57 13.90
N PHE A 329 -7.67 -17.25 15.21
CA PHE A 329 -6.52 -17.51 16.04
C PHE A 329 -6.47 -18.99 16.45
N PRO A 330 -5.41 -19.74 16.08
CA PRO A 330 -5.26 -21.11 16.51
C PRO A 330 -4.96 -21.18 18.01
N ASP A 331 -5.35 -22.29 18.64
CA ASP A 331 -4.97 -22.57 20.02
C ASP A 331 -3.45 -22.60 20.13
N LYS A 332 -2.91 -21.99 21.19
CA LYS A 332 -1.45 -21.91 21.42
C LYS A 332 -0.68 -21.18 20.31
N ALA A 333 -1.34 -20.28 19.58
CA ALA A 333 -0.66 -19.38 18.66
C ALA A 333 0.49 -18.64 19.33
N GLN A 334 1.63 -18.55 18.64
CA GLN A 334 2.74 -17.73 19.10
C GLN A 334 2.42 -16.24 18.94
N LEU A 335 2.92 -15.45 19.88
CA LEU A 335 2.72 -14.01 19.95
C LEU A 335 4.07 -13.31 20.06
N VAL A 336 4.28 -12.25 19.29
CA VAL A 336 5.51 -11.46 19.36
C VAL A 336 5.22 -9.97 19.43
N SER A 337 6.00 -9.19 20.19
CA SER A 337 5.82 -7.73 20.25
C SER A 337 6.48 -6.98 19.08
N ARG A 338 7.39 -7.64 18.35
CA ARG A 338 8.10 -7.07 17.20
C ARG A 338 8.56 -8.19 16.27
N PHE A 339 8.57 -7.91 14.98
CA PHE A 339 9.23 -8.72 13.95
C PHE A 339 10.71 -8.31 13.82
N LEU A 340 11.56 -9.14 13.21
CA LEU A 340 12.98 -8.83 12.96
C LEU A 340 13.15 -7.41 12.37
N GLU A 341 14.26 -6.73 12.69
CA GLU A 341 14.49 -5.34 12.27
C GLU A 341 14.60 -5.21 10.73
N THR A 342 13.51 -4.81 10.07
CA THR A 342 13.48 -4.52 8.64
C THR A 342 13.07 -3.07 8.39
N TRP A 343 13.73 -2.38 7.45
CA TRP A 343 13.40 -0.98 7.06
C TRP A 343 12.07 -0.84 6.30
N GLU A 344 11.21 -1.86 6.38
CA GLU A 344 9.91 -1.93 5.69
C GLU A 344 8.83 -1.11 6.40
N ALA A 345 8.96 -0.88 7.71
CA ALA A 345 8.09 0.03 8.47
C ALA A 345 8.88 0.86 9.50
N PRO A 346 9.52 1.98 9.07
CA PRO A 346 10.34 2.82 9.94
C PRO A 346 9.66 3.26 11.24
N LEU A 347 8.38 3.61 11.17
CA LEU A 347 7.57 4.05 12.32
C LEU A 347 6.58 2.99 12.80
N GLY A 348 6.63 1.79 12.23
CA GLY A 348 5.76 0.67 12.56
C GLY A 348 4.33 0.83 12.04
N THR A 349 3.42 0.05 12.63
CA THR A 349 2.01 -0.03 12.25
C THR A 349 1.08 0.43 13.37
N SER A 350 -0.06 1.00 12.99
CA SER A 350 -1.15 1.39 13.89
C SER A 350 -1.81 0.16 14.51
N ASP A 351 -2.72 0.38 15.46
CA ASP A 351 -3.49 -0.67 16.15
C ASP A 351 -4.38 -1.49 15.22
N SER A 352 -4.68 -0.96 14.03
CA SER A 352 -5.39 -1.66 12.97
C SER A 352 -4.47 -2.33 11.95
N GLY A 353 -3.14 -2.29 12.14
CA GLY A 353 -2.17 -2.86 11.20
C GLY A 353 -1.83 -1.96 10.00
N ILE A 354 -2.24 -0.68 10.00
CA ILE A 354 -1.95 0.27 8.93
C ILE A 354 -0.55 0.86 9.13
N ASP A 355 0.22 1.00 8.05
CA ASP A 355 1.55 1.58 8.10
C ASP A 355 1.53 3.09 8.46
N VAL A 356 2.28 3.46 9.50
CA VAL A 356 2.26 4.83 10.05
C VAL A 356 3.01 5.82 9.15
N VAL A 357 4.07 5.39 8.46
CA VAL A 357 4.86 6.29 7.59
C VAL A 357 4.03 6.88 6.45
N PRO A 358 3.37 6.08 5.58
CA PRO A 358 2.56 6.62 4.49
C PRO A 358 1.37 7.39 5.07
N LEU A 359 0.76 6.92 6.16
CA LEU A 359 -0.35 7.61 6.81
C LEU A 359 0.02 9.05 7.22
N LEU A 360 1.19 9.25 7.84
CA LEU A 360 1.67 10.58 8.23
C LEU A 360 2.01 11.45 7.02
N LEU A 361 2.64 10.90 5.99
CA LEU A 361 3.02 11.66 4.79
C LEU A 361 1.79 12.16 4.02
N TYR A 362 0.80 11.28 3.80
CA TYR A 362 -0.45 11.62 3.13
C TYR A 362 -1.30 12.55 4.02
N GLY A 363 -1.38 12.27 5.32
CA GLY A 363 -2.06 13.15 6.28
C GLY A 363 -1.47 14.56 6.29
N PHE A 364 -0.15 14.69 6.34
CA PHE A 364 0.54 15.98 6.26
C PHE A 364 0.20 16.75 4.97
N ARG A 365 0.18 16.08 3.82
CA ARG A 365 -0.22 16.69 2.55
C ARG A 365 -1.64 17.22 2.60
N VAL A 366 -2.59 16.41 3.06
CA VAL A 366 -4.01 16.78 3.13
C VAL A 366 -4.21 17.94 4.11
N SER A 367 -3.64 17.89 5.31
CA SER A 367 -3.79 18.94 6.31
C SER A 367 -3.22 20.28 5.84
N VAL A 368 -1.99 20.31 5.32
CA VAL A 368 -1.37 21.55 4.84
C VAL A 368 -2.06 22.05 3.57
N GLY A 369 -2.42 21.14 2.65
CA GLY A 369 -3.13 21.49 1.42
C GLY A 369 -4.50 22.12 1.71
N PHE A 370 -5.27 21.51 2.61
CA PHE A 370 -6.55 22.05 3.05
C PHE A 370 -6.40 23.42 3.71
N ALA A 371 -5.43 23.58 4.63
CA ALA A 371 -5.18 24.86 5.28
C ALA A 371 -4.83 25.97 4.28
N LEU A 372 -3.98 25.66 3.28
CA LEU A 372 -3.63 26.60 2.22
C LEU A 372 -4.81 26.93 1.31
N MET A 373 -5.67 25.95 1.00
CA MET A 373 -6.87 26.15 0.22
C MET A 373 -7.87 27.06 0.95
N VAL A 374 -8.18 26.76 2.21
CA VAL A 374 -9.07 27.58 3.05
C VAL A 374 -8.53 28.99 3.20
N LEU A 375 -7.21 29.14 3.42
CA LEU A 375 -6.57 30.44 3.46
C LEU A 375 -6.74 31.19 2.13
N GLY A 376 -6.43 30.56 0.99
CA GLY A 376 -6.54 31.19 -0.33
C GLY A 376 -7.95 31.65 -0.65
N VAL A 377 -8.94 30.76 -0.49
CA VAL A 377 -10.36 31.05 -0.75
C VAL A 377 -10.89 32.08 0.24
N GLY A 378 -10.58 31.94 1.53
CA GLY A 378 -11.02 32.86 2.57
C GLY A 378 -10.48 34.27 2.36
N TYR A 379 -9.19 34.42 2.04
CA TYR A 379 -8.61 35.73 1.71
C TYR A 379 -9.20 36.31 0.42
N LEU A 380 -9.42 35.49 -0.62
CA LEU A 380 -10.04 35.96 -1.86
C LEU A 380 -11.44 36.53 -1.59
N ILE A 381 -12.29 35.78 -0.88
CA ILE A 381 -13.64 36.22 -0.51
C ILE A 381 -13.57 37.47 0.37
N GLY A 382 -12.71 37.48 1.39
CA GLY A 382 -12.56 38.60 2.31
C GLY A 382 -12.09 39.89 1.64
N ILE A 383 -11.12 39.79 0.71
CA ILE A 383 -10.63 40.93 -0.07
C ILE A 383 -11.73 41.47 -0.99
N LEU A 384 -12.46 40.59 -1.69
CA LEU A 384 -13.55 41.01 -2.57
C LEU A 384 -14.68 41.67 -1.79
N ALA A 385 -15.12 41.08 -0.68
CA ALA A 385 -16.14 41.65 0.18
C ALA A 385 -15.70 43.00 0.76
N GLY A 386 -14.48 43.10 1.31
CA GLY A 386 -13.94 44.34 1.83
C GLY A 386 -13.77 45.42 0.77
N ALA A 387 -13.37 45.06 -0.45
CA ALA A 387 -13.28 46.00 -1.57
C ALA A 387 -14.65 46.54 -1.99
N ILE A 388 -15.69 45.69 -2.03
CA ILE A 388 -17.08 46.11 -2.32
C ILE A 388 -17.59 47.06 -1.23
N MET A 389 -17.39 46.71 0.05
CA MET A 389 -17.77 47.55 1.18
C MET A 389 -17.10 48.92 1.11
N GLY A 390 -15.79 48.94 0.86
CA GLY A 390 -15.01 50.18 0.76
C GLY A 390 -15.31 51.04 -0.47
N TYR A 391 -15.68 50.43 -1.61
CA TYR A 391 -15.95 51.16 -2.85
C TYR A 391 -17.32 51.84 -2.84
N TYR A 392 -18.38 51.12 -2.46
CA TYR A 392 -19.74 51.66 -2.45
C TYR A 392 -20.08 52.44 -1.18
N GLY A 393 -19.54 52.02 -0.03
CA GLY A 393 -19.79 52.64 1.27
C GLY A 393 -21.27 52.66 1.70
N GLY A 394 -21.55 53.26 2.85
CA GLY A 394 -22.91 53.48 3.32
C GLY A 394 -23.69 52.21 3.64
N TRP A 395 -24.82 51.98 2.96
CA TRP A 395 -25.73 50.89 3.31
C TRP A 395 -25.17 49.49 2.99
N THR A 396 -24.34 49.36 1.95
CA THR A 396 -23.69 48.08 1.60
C THR A 396 -22.68 47.65 2.67
N ASP A 397 -21.95 48.62 3.22
CA ASP A 397 -21.01 48.42 4.32
C ASP A 397 -21.75 47.94 5.59
N ILE A 398 -22.82 48.64 5.97
CA ILE A 398 -23.64 48.27 7.14
C ILE A 398 -24.24 46.87 6.99
N LEU A 399 -24.82 46.54 5.83
CA LEU A 399 -25.42 45.22 5.61
C LEU A 399 -24.40 44.08 5.70
N LEU A 400 -23.26 44.21 5.02
CA LEU A 400 -22.23 43.17 5.05
C LEU A 400 -21.59 43.04 6.44
N GLN A 401 -21.37 44.16 7.13
CA GLN A 401 -20.86 44.13 8.50
C GLN A 401 -21.84 43.40 9.44
N ARG A 402 -23.15 43.68 9.36
CA ARG A 402 -24.16 42.97 10.15
C ARG A 402 -24.20 41.48 9.83
N PHE A 403 -24.06 41.12 8.56
CA PHE A 403 -23.96 39.72 8.17
C PHE A 403 -22.75 39.03 8.81
N ILE A 404 -21.56 39.65 8.76
CA ILE A 404 -20.34 39.11 9.38
C ILE A 404 -20.49 38.95 10.89
N GLU A 405 -21.09 39.94 11.57
CA GLU A 405 -21.35 39.88 13.01
C GLU A 405 -22.30 38.73 13.38
N ILE A 406 -23.39 38.56 12.62
CA ILE A 406 -24.35 37.46 12.83
C ILE A 406 -23.66 36.11 12.59
N TRP A 407 -22.93 35.98 11.48
CA TRP A 407 -22.22 34.74 11.16
C TRP A 407 -21.18 34.39 12.22
N GLY A 408 -20.42 35.37 12.71
CA GLY A 408 -19.42 35.19 13.76
C GLY A 408 -20.02 34.87 15.14
N SER A 409 -21.33 35.05 15.34
CA SER A 409 -22.02 34.66 16.56
C SER A 409 -22.50 33.21 16.58
N VAL A 410 -22.48 32.52 15.43
CA VAL A 410 -22.87 31.11 15.33
C VAL A 410 -21.72 30.22 15.84
N PRO A 411 -21.94 29.34 16.83
CA PRO A 411 -20.92 28.40 17.28
C PRO A 411 -20.57 27.39 16.18
N PHE A 412 -19.28 27.09 16.04
CA PHE A 412 -18.73 26.20 15.01
C PHE A 412 -18.71 24.73 15.42
#